data_AF-A0AB36JBF4-F1
#
_entry.id   AF-A0AB36JBF4-F1
#
_cell.length_a   1.000
_cell.length_b   1.000
_cell.length_c   1.000
_cell.angle_alpha   90.00
_cell.angle_beta   90.00
_cell.angle_gamma   90.00
#
_symmetry.space_group_name_H-M   'P 1'
#
loop_
_entity.id
_entity.type
_entity.pdbx_description
1 polymer ?
#
loop_
_entity_poly.entity_id
_entity_poly.type
_entity_poly.pdbx_seq_one_letter_code
_entity_poly.pdbx_strand_id
1 'polypeptide(L)'
;MKEKVKEDNYKVFALLSRYLNNTPDFINKEEIEEIVNCGVSYEYAFGLMLAAAFGMDTVDNVDDKELFNQYFSNMLHKLDANEYYDNPYYKNIKIPTIKINNSELKYEKYKPFEGFVCNDIIRTEEGRQIPQVGFFQTEFMFPAVLENDRIWMTITPNEIETMKEAVDKACGNVLTFGLGLGYYAYMVSEKVNVESITVVEKNQDVIDLFNKYVLPQFSNAHKIRLIQADAFEYAEQHMSKEKYDFVFTDLWHDVSDGMDMYLKMKKFEKESPDTVFMYWIEQSILCYL
;
A
#
# COMPACT_ATOMS: atom_id res chain seq x y z
N MET A 1 0.33 15.86 -27.48
CA MET A 1 0.22 15.96 -26.01
C MET A 1 -0.30 14.66 -25.39
N LYS A 2 -1.51 14.19 -25.69
CA LYS A 2 -2.03 12.93 -25.10
C LYS A 2 -1.20 11.67 -25.44
N GLU A 3 -0.70 11.57 -26.66
CA GLU A 3 0.14 10.43 -27.08
C GLU A 3 1.50 10.43 -26.38
N LYS A 4 2.16 11.59 -26.34
CA LYS A 4 3.41 11.81 -25.59
C LYS A 4 3.27 11.49 -24.10
N VAL A 5 2.20 11.95 -23.44
CA VAL A 5 1.93 11.61 -22.02
C VAL A 5 1.77 10.10 -21.82
N LYS A 6 1.15 9.39 -22.77
CA LYS A 6 1.01 7.93 -22.71
C LYS A 6 2.36 7.21 -22.85
N GLU A 7 3.20 7.66 -23.78
CA GLU A 7 4.57 7.16 -23.95
C GLU A 7 5.42 7.41 -22.70
N ASP A 8 5.32 8.61 -22.14
CA ASP A 8 6.06 9.01 -20.94
C ASP A 8 5.59 8.22 -19.71
N ASN A 9 4.29 8.00 -19.52
CA ASN A 9 3.75 7.10 -18.49
C ASN A 9 4.38 5.70 -18.64
N TYR A 10 4.32 5.11 -19.84
CA TYR A 10 4.89 3.78 -20.08
C TYR A 10 6.39 3.72 -19.78
N LYS A 11 7.16 4.74 -20.22
CA LYS A 11 8.60 4.85 -19.96
C LYS A 11 8.88 4.91 -18.45
N VAL A 12 8.16 5.75 -17.70
CA VAL A 12 8.34 5.91 -16.25
C VAL A 12 8.02 4.61 -15.51
N PHE A 13 6.88 3.97 -15.79
CA PHE A 13 6.53 2.69 -15.15
C PHE A 13 7.53 1.58 -15.47
N ALA A 14 8.01 1.49 -16.71
CA ALA A 14 9.00 0.48 -17.09
C ALA A 14 10.34 0.68 -16.36
N LEU A 15 10.82 1.92 -16.28
CA LEU A 15 12.06 2.26 -15.58
C LEU A 15 11.96 2.00 -14.07
N LEU A 16 10.87 2.45 -13.44
CA LEU A 16 10.63 2.24 -12.01
C LEU A 16 10.44 0.77 -11.66
N SER A 17 9.65 0.03 -12.44
CA SER A 17 9.45 -1.40 -12.21
C SER A 17 10.79 -2.14 -12.25
N ARG A 18 11.68 -1.79 -13.20
CA ARG A 18 13.02 -2.37 -13.27
C ARG A 18 13.85 -2.04 -12.03
N TYR A 19 13.82 -0.78 -11.57
CA TYR A 19 14.57 -0.35 -10.39
C TYR A 19 14.08 -1.03 -9.11
N LEU A 20 12.78 -0.93 -8.83
CA LEU A 20 12.17 -1.43 -7.59
C LEU A 20 12.31 -2.96 -7.45
N ASN A 21 12.26 -3.71 -8.55
CA ASN A 21 12.36 -5.17 -8.50
C ASN A 21 13.80 -5.72 -8.48
N ASN A 22 14.79 -4.97 -8.96
CA ASN A 22 16.15 -5.51 -9.13
C ASN A 22 17.19 -4.83 -8.25
N THR A 23 17.05 -3.52 -8.01
CA THR A 23 18.07 -2.71 -7.34
C THR A 23 17.43 -1.55 -6.53
N PRO A 24 16.44 -1.81 -5.64
CA PRO A 24 15.75 -0.75 -4.90
C PRO A 24 16.68 -0.01 -3.91
N ASP A 25 17.79 -0.64 -3.52
CA ASP A 25 18.82 -0.14 -2.61
C ASP A 25 20.08 0.36 -3.32
N PHE A 26 20.00 0.64 -4.62
CA PHE A 26 21.13 1.11 -5.43
C PHE A 26 21.65 2.49 -4.98
N ILE A 27 20.74 3.38 -4.57
CA ILE A 27 21.07 4.76 -4.22
C ILE A 27 21.69 4.76 -2.82
N ASN A 28 22.94 5.22 -2.71
CA ASN A 28 23.64 5.22 -1.43
C ASN A 28 23.51 6.55 -0.68
N LYS A 29 23.71 6.47 0.64
CA LYS A 29 23.58 7.61 1.54
C LYS A 29 24.66 8.66 1.30
N GLU A 30 25.91 8.25 1.10
CA GLU A 30 27.02 9.20 0.96
C GLU A 30 26.85 10.12 -0.26
N GLU A 31 26.46 9.59 -1.41
CA GLU A 31 26.21 10.34 -2.65
C GLU A 31 25.06 11.33 -2.47
N ILE A 32 23.97 10.91 -1.80
CA ILE A 32 22.85 11.81 -1.52
C ILE A 32 23.29 12.95 -0.61
N GLU A 33 24.04 12.66 0.46
CA GLU A 33 24.54 13.69 1.38
C GLU A 33 25.48 14.69 0.67
N GLU A 34 26.35 14.23 -0.24
CA GLU A 34 27.19 15.10 -1.06
C GLU A 34 26.38 16.05 -1.95
N ILE A 35 25.35 15.54 -2.63
CA ILE A 35 24.48 16.36 -3.48
C ILE A 35 23.68 17.35 -2.63
N VAL A 36 23.11 16.92 -1.50
CA VAL A 36 22.36 17.80 -0.60
C VAL A 36 23.24 18.92 -0.02
N ASN A 37 24.52 18.65 0.23
CA ASN A 37 25.49 19.67 0.66
C ASN A 37 25.71 20.78 -0.39
N CYS A 38 25.31 20.55 -1.64
CA CYS A 38 25.30 21.59 -2.68
C CYS A 38 24.06 22.51 -2.61
N GLY A 39 23.15 22.30 -1.64
CA GLY A 39 22.01 23.17 -1.34
C GLY A 39 20.68 22.75 -1.97
N VAL A 40 20.53 21.50 -2.40
CA VAL A 40 19.27 20.96 -2.95
C VAL A 40 18.55 20.08 -1.92
N SER A 41 17.27 19.78 -2.15
CA SER A 41 16.50 18.88 -1.28
C SER A 41 16.92 17.42 -1.46
N TYR A 42 16.60 16.59 -0.48
CA TYR A 42 16.84 15.15 -0.54
C TYR A 42 16.03 14.48 -1.67
N GLU A 43 14.80 14.92 -1.91
CA GLU A 43 13.94 14.40 -2.99
C GLU A 43 14.56 14.72 -4.36
N TYR A 44 15.10 15.93 -4.52
CA TYR A 44 15.78 16.30 -5.74
C TYR A 44 17.08 15.51 -5.93
N ALA A 45 17.89 15.37 -4.87
CA ALA A 45 19.11 14.57 -4.90
C ALA A 45 18.82 13.09 -5.23
N PHE A 46 17.82 12.51 -4.57
CA PHE A 46 17.34 11.16 -4.85
C PHE A 46 16.86 11.03 -6.30
N GLY A 47 16.14 12.04 -6.78
CA GLY A 47 15.70 12.11 -8.18
C GLY A 47 16.86 12.07 -9.15
N LEU A 48 17.93 12.86 -8.94
CA LEU A 48 19.11 12.84 -9.80
C LEU A 48 19.77 11.46 -9.83
N MET A 49 19.93 10.82 -8.66
CA MET A 49 20.50 9.47 -8.56
C MET A 49 19.61 8.43 -9.24
N LEU A 50 18.29 8.53 -9.09
CA LEU A 50 17.33 7.65 -9.75
C LEU A 50 17.34 7.85 -11.27
N ALA A 51 17.40 9.10 -11.75
CA ALA A 51 17.52 9.41 -13.18
C ALA A 51 18.83 8.85 -13.77
N ALA A 52 19.94 8.95 -13.03
CA ALA A 52 21.21 8.33 -13.42
C ALA A 52 21.09 6.79 -13.46
N ALA A 53 20.42 6.16 -12.49
CA ALA A 53 20.14 4.73 -12.49
C ALA A 53 19.25 4.29 -13.68
N PHE A 54 18.43 5.21 -14.20
CA PHE A 54 17.63 4.99 -15.40
C PHE A 54 18.42 5.19 -16.71
N GLY A 55 19.62 5.76 -16.63
CA GLY A 55 20.42 6.14 -17.80
C GLY A 55 19.90 7.40 -18.50
N MET A 56 19.20 8.27 -17.77
CA MET A 56 18.68 9.54 -18.29
C MET A 56 19.74 10.64 -18.27
N ASP A 57 19.74 11.48 -19.30
CA ASP A 57 20.58 12.68 -19.35
C ASP A 57 19.71 13.92 -19.08
N THR A 58 19.67 14.36 -17.82
CA THR A 58 18.82 15.48 -17.40
C THR A 58 19.42 16.86 -17.71
N VAL A 59 20.62 16.92 -18.30
CA VAL A 59 21.33 18.16 -18.61
C VAL A 59 21.23 18.50 -20.10
N ASP A 60 21.67 17.56 -20.95
CA ASP A 60 21.83 17.81 -22.39
C ASP A 60 20.66 17.24 -23.21
N ASN A 61 19.94 16.23 -22.69
CA ASN A 61 18.75 15.68 -23.37
C ASN A 61 17.47 16.38 -22.91
N VAL A 62 16.85 17.11 -23.83
CA VAL A 62 15.63 17.90 -23.58
C VAL A 62 14.44 17.01 -23.16
N ASP A 63 14.27 15.84 -23.77
CA ASP A 63 13.15 14.94 -23.47
C ASP A 63 13.29 14.32 -22.08
N ASP A 64 14.49 13.92 -21.69
CA ASP A 64 14.76 13.36 -20.36
C ASP A 64 14.63 14.43 -19.27
N LYS A 65 15.08 15.66 -19.56
CA LYS A 65 14.90 16.81 -18.67
C LYS A 65 13.42 17.17 -18.48
N GLU A 66 12.63 17.13 -19.55
CA GLU A 66 11.18 17.37 -19.46
C GLU A 66 10.48 16.28 -18.65
N LEU A 67 10.78 15.01 -18.93
CA LEU A 67 10.26 13.86 -18.19
C LEU A 67 10.57 13.96 -16.69
N PHE A 68 11.83 14.27 -16.36
CA PHE A 68 12.28 14.47 -14.99
C PHE A 68 11.43 15.54 -14.27
N ASN A 69 11.30 16.73 -14.86
CA ASN A 69 10.58 17.83 -14.24
C ASN A 69 9.09 17.54 -14.06
N GLN A 70 8.48 16.83 -15.02
CA GLN A 70 7.04 16.55 -15.02
C GLN A 70 6.62 15.41 -14.08
N TYR A 71 7.51 14.42 -13.85
CA TYR A 71 7.19 13.25 -13.02
C TYR A 71 7.89 13.29 -11.66
N PHE A 72 9.20 13.50 -11.61
CA PHE A 72 10.00 13.23 -10.42
C PHE A 72 9.65 14.14 -9.24
N SER A 73 9.29 15.39 -9.53
CA SER A 73 8.94 16.40 -8.53
C SER A 73 7.73 16.02 -7.67
N ASN A 74 6.77 15.29 -8.22
CA ASN A 74 5.55 14.84 -7.52
C ASN A 74 5.53 13.33 -7.25
N MET A 75 6.57 12.62 -7.68
CA MET A 75 6.72 11.17 -7.55
C MET A 75 7.52 10.81 -6.31
N LEU A 76 8.48 11.65 -5.90
CA LEU A 76 9.49 11.30 -4.90
C LEU A 76 9.21 11.96 -3.55
N HIS A 77 9.22 11.14 -2.49
CA HIS A 77 8.87 11.58 -1.14
C HIS A 77 9.94 11.15 -0.13
N LYS A 78 10.56 12.12 0.53
CA LYS A 78 11.34 11.85 1.73
C LYS A 78 10.37 11.68 2.89
N LEU A 79 10.24 10.46 3.37
CA LEU A 79 9.33 10.13 4.46
C LEU A 79 10.01 10.30 5.82
N ASP A 80 9.23 10.67 6.84
CA ASP A 80 9.69 10.67 8.24
C ASP A 80 9.26 9.36 8.91
N ALA A 81 10.24 8.54 9.31
CA ALA A 81 9.99 7.28 9.99
C ALA A 81 9.15 7.43 11.27
N ASN A 82 9.26 8.57 11.96
CA ASN A 82 8.52 8.81 13.19
C ASN A 82 7.02 8.92 12.94
N GLU A 83 6.57 9.43 11.79
CA GLU A 83 5.14 9.50 11.45
C GLU A 83 4.51 8.10 11.41
N TYR A 84 5.24 7.13 10.87
CA TYR A 84 4.81 5.73 10.81
C TYR A 84 4.97 5.00 12.14
N TYR A 85 6.07 5.22 12.86
CA TYR A 85 6.22 4.66 14.21
C TYR A 85 5.22 5.25 15.22
N ASP A 86 4.72 6.46 14.96
CA ASP A 86 3.68 7.10 15.75
C ASP A 86 2.27 6.60 15.45
N ASN A 87 2.09 5.86 14.35
CA ASN A 87 0.83 5.22 13.99
C ASN A 87 0.35 4.29 15.14
N PRO A 88 -0.94 4.37 15.53
CA PRO A 88 -1.48 3.56 16.62
C PRO A 88 -1.22 2.05 16.49
N TYR A 89 -1.20 1.51 15.26
CA TYR A 89 -0.90 0.09 15.04
C TYR A 89 0.53 -0.23 15.42
N TYR A 90 1.50 0.55 14.95
CA TYR A 90 2.93 0.37 15.26
C TYR A 90 3.24 0.51 16.75
N LYS A 91 2.56 1.43 17.43
CA LYS A 91 2.69 1.63 18.88
C LYS A 91 2.20 0.43 19.66
N ASN A 92 1.00 -0.05 19.35
CA ASN A 92 0.26 -0.96 20.23
C ASN A 92 0.37 -2.43 19.83
N ILE A 93 0.63 -2.73 18.56
CA ILE A 93 0.74 -4.09 18.05
C ILE A 93 2.20 -4.48 17.90
N LYS A 94 2.60 -5.55 18.60
CA LYS A 94 3.94 -6.15 18.49
C LYS A 94 3.85 -7.50 17.80
N ILE A 95 4.57 -7.65 16.70
CA ILE A 95 4.64 -8.90 15.96
C ILE A 95 5.81 -9.75 16.50
N PRO A 96 5.56 -10.96 16.99
CA PRO A 96 6.64 -11.82 17.46
C PRO A 96 7.40 -12.42 16.26
N THR A 97 8.70 -12.70 16.43
CA THR A 97 9.48 -13.43 15.43
C THR A 97 9.23 -14.94 15.59
N ILE A 98 8.35 -15.52 14.78
CA ILE A 98 7.91 -16.92 14.90
C ILE A 98 7.68 -17.53 13.50
N LYS A 99 8.13 -18.78 13.31
CA LYS A 99 7.84 -19.59 12.13
C LYS A 99 6.88 -20.74 12.49
N ILE A 100 5.77 -20.86 11.78
CA ILE A 100 4.78 -21.95 11.89
C ILE A 100 4.58 -22.53 10.50
N ASN A 101 4.88 -23.82 10.33
CA ASN A 101 4.85 -24.49 9.03
C ASN A 101 5.64 -23.67 7.98
N ASN A 102 4.94 -23.17 6.95
CA ASN A 102 5.53 -22.39 5.86
C ASN A 102 5.44 -20.87 6.07
N SER A 103 4.81 -20.43 7.16
CA SER A 103 4.53 -19.02 7.44
C SER A 103 5.42 -18.48 8.56
N GLU A 104 6.04 -17.32 8.35
CA GLU A 104 6.95 -16.68 9.30
C GLU A 104 6.53 -15.24 9.57
N LEU A 105 6.25 -14.93 10.83
CA LEU A 105 6.06 -13.56 11.32
C LEU A 105 7.41 -12.98 11.71
N LYS A 106 7.74 -11.79 11.24
CA LYS A 106 8.97 -11.06 11.59
C LYS A 106 8.84 -9.56 11.31
N TYR A 107 9.91 -8.83 11.59
CA TYR A 107 10.12 -7.50 11.04
C TYR A 107 11.11 -7.61 9.87
N GLU A 108 10.79 -6.93 8.78
CA GLU A 108 11.69 -6.62 7.68
C GLU A 108 12.10 -5.15 7.77
N LYS A 109 13.00 -4.72 6.88
CA LYS A 109 13.52 -3.35 6.92
C LYS A 109 13.89 -2.79 5.55
N TYR A 110 13.67 -1.50 5.39
CA TYR A 110 14.25 -0.69 4.32
C TYR A 110 15.58 -0.10 4.78
N LYS A 111 16.59 -0.13 3.92
CA LYS A 111 17.85 0.58 4.13
C LYS A 111 17.66 2.10 3.95
N PRO A 112 18.55 2.93 4.53
CA PRO A 112 18.60 4.35 4.17
C PRO A 112 18.68 4.53 2.65
N PHE A 113 17.82 5.39 2.10
CA PHE A 113 17.69 5.69 0.68
C PHE A 113 17.34 4.48 -0.22
N GLU A 114 16.79 3.41 0.37
CA GLU A 114 16.08 2.40 -0.40
C GLU A 114 14.73 2.96 -0.88
N GLY A 115 14.48 2.86 -2.18
CA GLY A 115 13.24 3.32 -2.79
C GLY A 115 12.15 2.26 -2.74
N PHE A 116 10.95 2.63 -2.33
CA PHE A 116 9.78 1.76 -2.28
C PHE A 116 8.52 2.51 -2.72
N VAL A 117 7.48 1.79 -3.18
CA VAL A 117 6.17 2.39 -3.43
C VAL A 117 5.59 2.83 -2.08
N CYS A 118 5.15 4.07 -1.94
CA CYS A 118 4.66 4.60 -0.67
C CYS A 118 3.19 5.02 -0.67
N ASN A 119 2.54 5.08 -1.83
CA ASN A 119 1.13 5.41 -1.96
C ASN A 119 0.59 5.02 -3.35
N ASP A 120 -0.73 5.17 -3.56
CA ASP A 120 -1.42 4.92 -4.83
C ASP A 120 -1.05 5.98 -5.89
N ILE A 121 -1.23 5.64 -7.17
CA ILE A 121 -0.88 6.51 -8.30
C ILE A 121 -1.73 7.79 -8.28
N ILE A 122 -1.08 8.94 -8.44
CA ILE A 122 -1.75 10.22 -8.65
C ILE A 122 -2.00 10.42 -10.15
N ARG A 123 -3.22 10.81 -10.52
CA ARG A 123 -3.55 11.22 -11.88
C ARG A 123 -3.69 12.73 -12.01
N THR A 124 -3.07 13.28 -13.04
CA THR A 124 -3.29 14.69 -13.42
C THR A 124 -4.41 14.81 -14.44
N GLU A 125 -4.97 16.02 -14.59
CA GLU A 125 -5.99 16.32 -15.59
C GLU A 125 -5.51 16.04 -17.03
N GLU A 126 -4.20 16.17 -17.29
CA GLU A 126 -3.60 15.88 -18.60
C GLU A 126 -3.42 14.38 -18.87
N GLY A 127 -3.70 13.53 -17.87
CA GLY A 127 -3.60 12.07 -17.96
C GLY A 127 -2.22 11.51 -17.58
N ARG A 128 -1.35 12.29 -16.93
CA ARG A 128 -0.12 11.74 -16.35
C ARG A 128 -0.48 10.84 -15.17
N GLN A 129 0.19 9.70 -15.08
CA GLN A 129 0.06 8.73 -14.01
C GLN A 129 1.37 8.78 -13.22
N ILE A 130 1.34 9.44 -12.06
CA ILE A 130 2.52 9.71 -11.24
C ILE A 130 2.58 8.65 -10.13
N PRO A 131 3.46 7.63 -10.27
CA PRO A 131 3.69 6.67 -9.19
C PRO A 131 4.25 7.40 -7.97
N GLN A 132 4.06 6.85 -6.77
CA GLN A 132 4.49 7.47 -5.53
C GLN A 132 5.59 6.62 -4.90
N VAL A 133 6.81 7.14 -4.88
CA VAL A 133 8.01 6.46 -4.40
C VAL A 133 8.54 7.19 -3.18
N GLY A 134 8.59 6.46 -2.07
CA GLY A 134 9.15 6.91 -0.80
C GLY A 134 10.58 6.44 -0.61
N PHE A 135 11.30 7.18 0.24
CA PHE A 135 12.57 6.74 0.81
C PHE A 135 12.74 7.35 2.21
N PHE A 136 13.54 6.69 3.04
CA PHE A 136 13.91 7.18 4.37
C PHE A 136 15.40 7.55 4.43
N GLN A 137 15.76 8.54 5.24
CA GLN A 137 17.18 8.87 5.50
C GLN A 137 17.86 7.88 6.46
N THR A 138 17.06 7.06 7.15
CA THR A 138 17.48 6.06 8.14
C THR A 138 16.82 4.73 7.83
N GLU A 139 17.31 3.67 8.47
CA GLU A 139 16.65 2.36 8.40
C GLU A 139 15.21 2.46 8.94
N PHE A 140 14.27 1.79 8.27
CA PHE A 140 12.88 1.72 8.68
C PHE A 140 12.46 0.25 8.80
N MET A 141 11.97 -0.18 9.96
CA MET A 141 11.52 -1.54 10.20
C MET A 141 10.00 -1.63 10.12
N PHE A 142 9.49 -2.66 9.46
CA PHE A 142 8.05 -2.89 9.31
C PHE A 142 7.67 -4.34 9.58
N PRO A 143 6.47 -4.60 10.12
CA PRO A 143 5.94 -5.95 10.28
C PRO A 143 5.75 -6.65 8.93
N ALA A 144 6.09 -7.94 8.88
CA ALA A 144 5.93 -8.78 7.71
C ALA A 144 5.51 -10.22 8.07
N VAL A 145 4.75 -10.84 7.17
CA VAL A 145 4.53 -12.28 7.08
C VAL A 145 5.24 -12.76 5.83
N LEU A 146 6.06 -13.80 5.96
CA LEU A 146 6.63 -14.52 4.83
C LEU A 146 5.90 -15.86 4.69
N GLU A 147 5.58 -16.27 3.46
CA GLU A 147 5.15 -17.63 3.14
C GLU A 147 6.18 -18.26 2.19
N ASN A 148 6.74 -19.41 2.57
CA ASN A 148 7.83 -20.07 1.82
C ASN A 148 9.01 -19.12 1.53
N ASP A 149 9.41 -18.35 2.54
CA ASP A 149 10.48 -17.35 2.50
C ASP A 149 10.26 -16.20 1.50
N ARG A 150 9.03 -16.01 1.00
CA ARG A 150 8.61 -14.85 0.20
C ARG A 150 7.70 -13.96 1.03
N ILE A 151 7.86 -12.65 0.91
CA ILE A 151 6.95 -11.70 1.53
C ILE A 151 5.54 -11.97 1.02
N TRP A 152 4.64 -12.22 1.96
CA TRP A 152 3.22 -12.44 1.71
C TRP A 152 2.41 -11.19 2.06
N MET A 153 2.64 -10.62 3.25
CA MET A 153 1.93 -9.44 3.74
C MET A 153 2.87 -8.54 4.54
N THR A 154 2.69 -7.25 4.43
CA THR A 154 3.46 -6.23 5.15
C THR A 154 2.57 -5.14 5.69
N ILE A 155 3.06 -4.37 6.65
CA ILE A 155 2.47 -3.07 7.00
C ILE A 155 3.50 -1.99 6.68
N THR A 156 3.72 -1.68 5.40
CA THR A 156 4.66 -0.63 4.99
C THR A 156 3.96 0.74 4.96
N PRO A 157 4.68 1.84 4.67
CA PRO A 157 4.06 3.13 4.37
C PRO A 157 2.99 3.03 3.27
N ASN A 158 3.18 2.18 2.26
CA ASN A 158 2.19 2.00 1.20
C ASN A 158 0.82 1.61 1.74
N GLU A 159 0.75 0.56 2.56
CA GLU A 159 -0.48 0.07 3.18
C GLU A 159 -1.09 1.13 4.10
N ILE A 160 -0.25 1.87 4.84
CA ILE A 160 -0.72 2.94 5.73
C ILE A 160 -1.37 4.08 4.94
N GLU A 161 -0.70 4.58 3.90
CA GLU A 161 -1.19 5.73 3.12
C GLU A 161 -2.39 5.35 2.23
N THR A 162 -2.33 4.21 1.54
CA THR A 162 -3.41 3.77 0.62
C THR A 162 -4.70 3.41 1.35
N MET A 163 -4.64 3.00 2.62
CA MET A 163 -5.82 2.69 3.42
C MET A 163 -6.37 3.89 4.18
N LYS A 164 -5.65 5.02 4.24
CA LYS A 164 -5.99 6.18 5.09
C LYS A 164 -7.39 6.71 4.82
N GLU A 165 -7.74 6.91 3.55
CA GLU A 165 -9.06 7.42 3.17
C GLU A 165 -10.19 6.43 3.52
N ALA A 166 -9.96 5.12 3.33
CA ALA A 166 -10.92 4.10 3.70
C ALA A 166 -11.12 4.03 5.21
N VAL A 167 -10.04 4.08 5.99
CA VAL A 167 -10.09 4.16 7.45
C VAL A 167 -10.84 5.40 7.91
N ASP A 168 -10.58 6.56 7.30
CA ASP A 168 -11.23 7.83 7.66
C ASP A 168 -12.74 7.80 7.42
N LYS A 169 -13.17 7.23 6.29
CA LYS A 169 -14.59 7.15 5.90
C LYS A 169 -15.37 6.01 6.56
N ALA A 170 -14.71 4.98 7.08
CA ALA A 170 -15.37 3.85 7.70
C ALA A 170 -16.29 4.27 8.88
N CYS A 171 -17.51 3.73 8.90
CA CYS A 171 -18.50 4.01 9.94
C CYS A 171 -19.53 2.86 10.05
N GLY A 172 -20.28 2.84 11.16
CA GLY A 172 -21.37 1.89 11.37
C GLY A 172 -20.91 0.44 11.43
N ASN A 173 -21.61 -0.43 10.71
CA ASN A 173 -21.26 -1.84 10.51
C ASN A 173 -20.36 -1.96 9.29
N VAL A 174 -19.09 -2.26 9.54
CA VAL A 174 -18.06 -2.35 8.51
C VAL A 174 -17.85 -3.80 8.10
N LEU A 175 -17.77 -4.05 6.80
CA LEU A 175 -17.27 -5.30 6.23
C LEU A 175 -15.92 -5.04 5.57
N THR A 176 -14.97 -5.95 5.76
CA THR A 176 -13.73 -5.94 4.98
C THR A 176 -13.40 -7.32 4.46
N PHE A 177 -12.96 -7.37 3.20
CA PHE A 177 -12.51 -8.57 2.53
C PHE A 177 -10.98 -8.56 2.47
N GLY A 178 -10.35 -9.58 3.05
CA GLY A 178 -8.91 -9.63 3.28
C GLY A 178 -8.55 -9.19 4.70
N LEU A 179 -7.88 -10.08 5.46
CA LEU A 179 -7.49 -9.76 6.85
C LEU A 179 -6.16 -9.00 6.91
N GLY A 180 -5.21 -9.30 6.03
CA GLY A 180 -3.87 -8.75 6.17
C GLY A 180 -3.19 -9.22 7.46
N LEU A 181 -2.32 -8.35 7.96
CA LEU A 181 -1.87 -8.36 9.36
C LEU A 181 -2.87 -7.65 10.30
N GLY A 182 -4.09 -7.36 9.82
CA GLY A 182 -5.15 -6.73 10.60
C GLY A 182 -5.00 -5.21 10.79
N TYR A 183 -4.19 -4.53 9.98
CA TYR A 183 -3.99 -3.08 10.08
C TYR A 183 -5.29 -2.30 9.89
N TYR A 184 -6.01 -2.53 8.78
CA TYR A 184 -7.29 -1.87 8.53
C TYR A 184 -8.31 -2.15 9.64
N ALA A 185 -8.49 -3.43 9.99
CA ALA A 185 -9.41 -3.85 11.06
C ALA A 185 -9.07 -3.19 12.41
N TYR A 186 -7.78 -3.09 12.77
CA TYR A 186 -7.32 -2.40 13.96
C TYR A 186 -7.69 -0.92 13.93
N MET A 187 -7.26 -0.21 12.88
CA MET A 187 -7.45 1.24 12.77
C MET A 187 -8.93 1.63 12.79
N VAL A 188 -9.77 0.83 12.12
CA VAL A 188 -11.22 1.02 12.10
C VAL A 188 -11.87 0.68 13.45
N SER A 189 -11.34 -0.31 14.18
CA SER A 189 -11.90 -0.68 15.51
C SER A 189 -11.74 0.41 16.57
N GLU A 190 -10.70 1.23 16.44
CA GLU A 190 -10.41 2.36 17.33
C GLU A 190 -11.37 3.54 17.13
N LYS A 191 -12.13 3.56 16.03
CA LYS A 191 -13.08 4.64 15.73
C LYS A 191 -14.35 4.51 16.56
N VAL A 192 -14.78 5.63 17.17
CA VAL A 192 -16.00 5.69 17.99
C VAL A 192 -17.28 5.52 17.18
N ASN A 193 -17.26 5.92 15.90
CA ASN A 193 -18.39 5.84 14.97
C ASN A 193 -18.47 4.50 14.22
N VAL A 194 -17.68 3.51 14.62
CA VAL A 194 -17.75 2.13 14.12
C VAL A 194 -18.30 1.23 15.21
N GLU A 195 -19.39 0.53 14.89
CA GLU A 195 -20.13 -0.35 15.79
C GLU A 195 -19.57 -1.78 15.76
N SER A 196 -19.37 -2.33 14.57
CA SER A 196 -18.86 -3.69 14.37
C SER A 196 -18.04 -3.78 13.08
N ILE A 197 -17.12 -4.75 13.04
CA ILE A 197 -16.25 -5.02 11.90
C ILE A 197 -16.31 -6.50 11.61
N THR A 198 -16.84 -6.86 10.44
CA THR A 198 -16.75 -8.22 9.92
C THR A 198 -15.57 -8.32 8.98
N VAL A 199 -14.67 -9.25 9.24
CA VAL A 199 -13.52 -9.52 8.38
C VAL A 199 -13.72 -10.89 7.75
N VAL A 200 -13.68 -10.95 6.42
CA VAL A 200 -13.76 -12.18 5.65
C VAL A 200 -12.39 -12.52 5.12
N GLU A 201 -11.86 -13.67 5.54
CA GLU A 201 -10.55 -14.17 5.15
C GLU A 201 -10.65 -15.65 4.77
N LYS A 202 -9.96 -16.05 3.72
CA LYS A 202 -10.01 -17.43 3.22
C LYS A 202 -8.95 -18.32 3.87
N ASN A 203 -7.78 -17.76 4.16
CA ASN A 203 -6.63 -18.49 4.65
C ASN A 203 -6.71 -18.73 6.17
N GLN A 204 -6.91 -19.99 6.56
CA GLN A 204 -7.00 -20.38 7.98
C GLN A 204 -5.72 -20.07 8.76
N ASP A 205 -4.54 -20.23 8.16
CA ASP A 205 -3.27 -19.98 8.84
C ASP A 205 -3.13 -18.48 9.19
N VAL A 206 -3.58 -17.59 8.31
CA VAL A 206 -3.61 -16.13 8.55
C VAL A 206 -4.59 -15.79 9.69
N ILE A 207 -5.78 -16.40 9.69
CA ILE A 207 -6.76 -16.25 10.78
C ILE A 207 -6.20 -16.73 12.12
N ASP A 208 -5.52 -17.88 12.15
CA ASP A 208 -4.95 -18.46 13.36
C ASP A 208 -3.81 -17.60 13.91
N LEU A 209 -2.92 -17.11 13.04
CA LEU A 209 -1.85 -16.18 13.42
C LEU A 209 -2.43 -14.88 13.98
N PHE A 210 -3.43 -14.31 13.32
CA PHE A 210 -4.10 -13.09 13.76
C PHE A 210 -4.79 -13.28 15.12
N ASN A 211 -5.60 -14.32 15.28
CA ASN A 211 -6.29 -14.62 16.55
C ASN A 211 -5.33 -14.87 17.71
N LYS A 212 -4.19 -15.51 17.44
CA LYS A 212 -3.23 -15.88 18.48
C LYS A 212 -2.32 -14.73 18.88
N TYR A 213 -1.86 -13.93 17.92
CA TYR A 213 -0.78 -12.96 18.15
C TYR A 213 -1.21 -11.51 17.98
N VAL A 214 -2.23 -11.19 17.19
CA VAL A 214 -2.58 -9.80 16.85
C VAL A 214 -3.87 -9.35 17.55
N LEU A 215 -4.99 -10.05 17.35
CA LEU A 215 -6.29 -9.70 17.93
C LEU A 215 -6.28 -9.52 19.46
N PRO A 216 -5.53 -10.31 20.26
CA PRO A 216 -5.48 -10.12 21.71
C PRO A 216 -4.88 -8.78 22.15
N GLN A 217 -4.18 -8.08 21.24
CA GLN A 217 -3.60 -6.76 21.49
C GLN A 217 -4.57 -5.61 21.14
N PHE A 218 -5.74 -5.88 20.57
CA PHE A 218 -6.72 -4.86 20.21
C PHE A 218 -7.49 -4.39 21.45
N SER A 219 -7.50 -3.09 21.71
CA SER A 219 -8.37 -2.45 22.72
C SER A 219 -9.85 -2.73 22.46
N ASN A 220 -10.24 -2.77 21.18
CA ASN A 220 -11.61 -2.93 20.74
C ASN A 220 -11.86 -4.30 20.07
N ALA A 221 -11.19 -5.36 20.51
CA ALA A 221 -11.32 -6.71 19.94
C ALA A 221 -12.77 -7.22 19.87
N HIS A 222 -13.64 -6.79 20.79
CA HIS A 222 -15.06 -7.15 20.83
C HIS A 222 -15.88 -6.65 19.62
N LYS A 223 -15.36 -5.68 18.85
CA LYS A 223 -15.97 -5.22 17.60
C LYS A 223 -15.68 -6.16 16.42
N ILE A 224 -14.67 -7.01 16.53
CA ILE A 224 -14.17 -7.84 15.43
C ILE A 224 -14.95 -9.15 15.37
N ARG A 225 -15.53 -9.44 14.21
CA ARG A 225 -16.11 -10.73 13.84
C ARG A 225 -15.33 -11.29 12.65
N LEU A 226 -14.59 -12.37 12.87
CA LEU A 226 -13.86 -13.06 11.79
C LEU A 226 -14.74 -14.15 11.16
N ILE A 227 -14.75 -14.22 9.85
CA ILE A 227 -15.45 -15.25 9.07
C ILE A 227 -14.44 -15.89 8.13
N GLN A 228 -14.24 -17.20 8.27
CA GLN A 228 -13.45 -17.97 7.32
C GLN A 228 -14.32 -18.29 6.09
N ALA A 229 -14.12 -17.58 4.99
CA ALA A 229 -14.86 -17.81 3.74
C ALA A 229 -14.11 -17.25 2.53
N ASP A 230 -14.50 -17.70 1.33
CA ASP A 230 -14.12 -17.00 0.10
C ASP A 230 -14.89 -15.66 0.03
N ALA A 231 -14.17 -14.58 -0.28
CA ALA A 231 -14.74 -13.24 -0.29
C ALA A 231 -15.90 -13.09 -1.27
N PHE A 232 -15.82 -13.70 -2.45
CA PHE A 232 -16.88 -13.59 -3.44
C PHE A 232 -18.09 -14.44 -3.09
N GLU A 233 -17.86 -15.62 -2.50
CA GLU A 233 -18.94 -16.46 -1.97
C GLU A 233 -19.71 -15.72 -0.85
N TYR A 234 -18.98 -15.09 0.07
CA TYR A 234 -19.59 -14.31 1.13
C TYR A 234 -20.35 -13.08 0.59
N ALA A 235 -19.76 -12.36 -0.37
CA ALA A 235 -20.41 -11.22 -1.02
C ALA A 235 -21.76 -11.62 -1.66
N GLU A 236 -21.78 -12.73 -2.41
CA GLU A 236 -22.98 -13.23 -3.09
C GLU A 236 -24.05 -13.74 -2.11
N GLN A 237 -23.64 -14.44 -1.04
CA GLN A 237 -24.60 -15.16 -0.20
C GLN A 237 -25.06 -14.36 1.03
N HIS A 238 -24.25 -13.43 1.54
CA HIS A 238 -24.43 -12.85 2.87
C HIS A 238 -24.42 -11.33 2.91
N MET A 239 -23.62 -10.65 2.10
CA MET A 239 -23.38 -9.20 2.24
C MET A 239 -24.68 -8.37 2.22
N SER A 240 -25.57 -8.63 1.26
CA SER A 240 -26.85 -7.91 1.13
C SER A 240 -27.86 -8.21 2.25
N LYS A 241 -27.67 -9.32 3.00
CA LYS A 241 -28.54 -9.71 4.12
C LYS A 241 -28.13 -9.08 5.44
N GLU A 242 -26.83 -8.83 5.63
CA GLU A 242 -26.27 -8.37 6.90
C GLU A 242 -26.21 -6.84 7.03
N LYS A 243 -26.53 -6.09 5.97
CA LYS A 243 -26.61 -4.61 5.93
C LYS A 243 -25.38 -3.92 6.53
N TYR A 244 -24.36 -3.73 5.69
CA TYR A 244 -23.17 -2.97 6.04
C TYR A 244 -23.30 -1.51 5.64
N ASP A 245 -22.77 -0.60 6.45
CA ASP A 245 -22.71 0.82 6.12
C ASP A 245 -21.47 1.14 5.27
N PHE A 246 -20.39 0.36 5.46
CA PHE A 246 -19.12 0.54 4.76
C PHE A 246 -18.48 -0.80 4.41
N VAL A 247 -17.97 -0.94 3.18
CA VAL A 247 -17.24 -2.11 2.70
C VAL A 247 -15.87 -1.70 2.17
N PHE A 248 -14.82 -2.34 2.67
CA PHE A 248 -13.46 -2.19 2.14
C PHE A 248 -12.92 -3.51 1.59
N THR A 249 -12.48 -3.52 0.34
CA THR A 249 -11.97 -4.73 -0.32
C THR A 249 -10.46 -4.64 -0.57
N ASP A 250 -9.72 -5.58 -0.02
CA ASP A 250 -8.26 -5.71 -0.12
C ASP A 250 -7.89 -7.21 -0.32
N LEU A 251 -8.04 -7.69 -1.56
CA LEU A 251 -7.97 -9.12 -1.89
C LEU A 251 -6.79 -9.53 -2.78
N TRP A 252 -6.03 -8.56 -3.27
CA TRP A 252 -5.06 -8.73 -4.33
C TRP A 252 -3.66 -8.30 -3.88
N HIS A 253 -2.64 -8.72 -4.61
CA HIS A 253 -1.27 -8.36 -4.33
C HIS A 253 -0.87 -7.09 -5.08
N ASP A 254 -1.35 -6.94 -6.31
CA ASP A 254 -1.06 -5.81 -7.17
C ASP A 254 -2.16 -5.60 -8.21
N VAL A 255 -1.91 -4.75 -9.22
CA VAL A 255 -2.90 -4.44 -10.26
C VAL A 255 -3.18 -5.65 -11.17
N SER A 256 -2.21 -6.56 -11.36
CA SER A 256 -2.29 -7.68 -12.29
C SER A 256 -3.35 -8.71 -11.87
N ASP A 257 -3.46 -9.03 -10.58
CA ASP A 257 -4.53 -9.90 -10.06
C ASP A 257 -5.73 -9.08 -9.54
N GLY A 258 -5.51 -7.84 -9.13
CA GLY A 258 -6.55 -6.94 -8.63
C GLY A 258 -7.60 -6.53 -9.64
N MET A 259 -7.27 -6.36 -10.92
CA MET A 259 -8.22 -5.84 -11.93
C MET A 259 -9.49 -6.71 -12.09
N ASP A 260 -9.31 -8.02 -12.27
CA ASP A 260 -10.44 -8.95 -12.44
C ASP A 260 -11.26 -9.08 -11.14
N MET A 261 -10.57 -9.10 -10.00
CA MET A 261 -11.19 -9.17 -8.67
C MET A 261 -12.01 -7.91 -8.36
N TYR A 262 -11.46 -6.74 -8.66
CA TYR A 262 -12.12 -5.44 -8.54
C TYR A 262 -13.39 -5.41 -9.39
N LEU A 263 -13.30 -5.72 -10.69
CA LEU A 263 -14.48 -5.74 -11.57
C LEU A 263 -15.53 -6.77 -11.12
N LYS A 264 -15.11 -7.89 -10.53
CA LYS A 264 -16.03 -8.86 -9.94
C LYS A 264 -16.71 -8.31 -8.69
N MET A 265 -15.97 -7.67 -7.79
CA MET A 265 -16.51 -7.11 -6.55
C MET A 265 -17.45 -5.92 -6.81
N LYS A 266 -17.13 -5.04 -7.77
CA LYS A 266 -17.99 -3.92 -8.20
C LYS A 266 -19.40 -4.36 -8.60
N LYS A 267 -19.58 -5.60 -9.08
CA LYS A 267 -20.90 -6.12 -9.46
C LYS A 267 -21.84 -6.31 -8.27
N PHE A 268 -21.32 -6.45 -7.05
CA PHE A 268 -22.12 -6.65 -5.84
C PHE A 268 -22.60 -5.33 -5.20
N GLU A 269 -22.05 -4.18 -5.59
CA GLU A 269 -22.47 -2.87 -5.04
C GLU A 269 -23.97 -2.63 -5.24
N LYS A 270 -24.50 -3.04 -6.39
CA LYS A 270 -25.93 -2.90 -6.74
C LYS A 270 -26.87 -3.63 -5.77
N GLU A 271 -26.36 -4.61 -5.02
CA GLU A 271 -27.13 -5.40 -4.07
C GLU A 271 -27.20 -4.75 -2.69
N SER A 272 -26.37 -3.71 -2.45
CA SER A 272 -26.32 -2.94 -1.20
C SER A 272 -26.19 -1.44 -1.50
N PRO A 273 -27.26 -0.78 -2.02
CA PRO A 273 -27.19 0.59 -2.55
C PRO A 273 -26.93 1.67 -1.50
N ASP A 274 -27.17 1.36 -0.22
CA ASP A 274 -26.95 2.29 0.90
C ASP A 274 -25.54 2.14 1.51
N THR A 275 -24.73 1.21 0.99
CA THR A 275 -23.38 0.92 1.47
C THR A 275 -22.34 1.73 0.71
N VAL A 276 -21.36 2.29 1.42
CA VAL A 276 -20.19 2.91 0.80
C VAL A 276 -19.14 1.84 0.52
N PHE A 277 -18.68 1.74 -0.72
CA PHE A 277 -17.64 0.80 -1.14
C PHE A 277 -16.32 1.51 -1.43
N MET A 278 -15.22 0.95 -0.93
CA MET A 278 -13.87 1.36 -1.26
C MET A 278 -12.99 0.15 -1.53
N TYR A 279 -11.98 0.35 -2.38
CA TYR A 279 -11.11 -0.70 -2.88
C TYR A 279 -9.66 -0.29 -2.70
N TRP A 280 -8.82 -1.22 -2.26
CA TRP A 280 -7.39 -0.97 -2.11
C TRP A 280 -6.75 -0.67 -3.47
N ILE A 281 -5.86 0.33 -3.55
CA ILE A 281 -5.17 0.76 -4.79
C ILE A 281 -6.08 0.99 -6.02
N GLU A 282 -7.31 1.47 -5.80
CA GLU A 282 -8.30 1.67 -6.87
C GLU A 282 -7.78 2.61 -7.97
N GLN A 283 -7.01 3.65 -7.63
CA GLN A 283 -6.46 4.55 -8.66
C GLN A 283 -5.45 3.84 -9.54
N SER A 284 -4.65 2.93 -8.99
CA SER A 284 -3.77 2.10 -9.79
C SER A 284 -4.55 1.15 -10.69
N ILE A 285 -5.59 0.47 -10.19
CA ILE A 285 -6.40 -0.45 -11.01
C ILE A 285 -7.07 0.27 -12.17
N LEU A 286 -7.68 1.43 -11.90
CA LEU A 286 -8.34 2.24 -12.92
C LEU A 286 -7.38 2.72 -14.03
N CYS A 287 -6.05 2.60 -13.87
CA CYS A 287 -5.08 3.07 -14.88
C CYS A 287 -5.00 2.09 -16.05
N TYR A 288 -5.46 0.86 -15.83
CA TYR A 288 -5.39 -0.27 -16.75
C TYR A 288 -6.77 -0.67 -17.33
N LEU A 289 -7.85 -0.04 -16.84
CA LEU A 289 -9.22 -0.15 -17.35
C LEU A 289 -9.50 0.94 -18.41
#